data_AF-D7IEG5-F1
#
_entry.id   AF-D7IEG5-F1
#
_cell.length_a   1.000
_cell.length_b   1.000
_cell.length_c   1.000
_cell.angle_alpha   90.00
_cell.angle_beta   90.00
_cell.angle_gamma   90.00
#
_symmetry.space_group_name_H-M   'P 1'
#
loop_
_entity.id
_entity.type
_entity.pdbx_description
1 polymer ?
#
loop_
_entity_poly.entity_id
_entity_poly.type
_entity_poly.pdbx_seq_one_letter_code
_entity_poly.pdbx_strand_id
1 'polypeptide(L)'
;MGPSRKKTYPCHVNKQIAYFNDTLYCELDVYGNGEKYETPDGLNSVNLKVMYFYRPSRSGPWAGLTYSDNAVGWYCVYEGGPGAPGRISKEKADSIIRLWRIKN
;
A
#
# COMPACT_ATOMS: atom_id res chain seq x y z
N MET A 1 23.37 9.24 15.10
CA MET A 1 22.32 8.95 14.09
C MET A 1 23.03 8.69 12.77
N GLY A 2 22.95 7.48 12.24
CA GLY A 2 23.57 7.16 10.94
C GLY A 2 22.90 7.93 9.79
N PRO A 3 23.59 8.22 8.69
CA PRO A 3 22.99 8.92 7.57
C PRO A 3 21.82 8.10 7.04
N SER A 4 20.60 8.66 7.08
CA SER A 4 19.48 8.05 6.38
C SER A 4 19.85 8.05 4.90
N ARG A 5 20.05 6.86 4.31
CA ARG A 5 20.21 6.76 2.86
C ARG A 5 18.99 7.42 2.24
N LYS A 6 19.20 8.49 1.46
CA LYS A 6 18.13 9.06 0.63
C LYS A 6 17.64 7.93 -0.26
N LYS A 7 16.45 7.39 0.05
CA LYS A 7 15.77 6.43 -0.82
C LYS A 7 15.57 7.12 -2.16
N THR A 8 16.08 6.50 -3.22
CA THR A 8 15.85 6.97 -4.59
C THR A 8 14.46 6.49 -5.00
N TYR A 9 13.63 7.41 -5.46
CA TYR A 9 12.28 7.11 -5.91
C TYR A 9 12.22 7.05 -7.44
N PRO A 10 11.27 6.28 -8.01
CA PRO A 10 10.33 5.38 -7.34
C PRO A 10 11.00 4.15 -6.71
N CYS A 11 10.44 3.62 -5.62
CA CYS A 11 10.99 2.42 -4.97
C CYS A 11 9.93 1.60 -4.22
N HIS A 12 10.29 0.35 -3.94
CA HIS A 12 9.63 -0.45 -2.91
C HIS A 12 10.00 0.12 -1.54
N VAL A 13 9.02 0.76 -0.89
CA VAL A 13 9.20 1.53 0.33
C VAL A 13 9.27 0.62 1.54
N ASN A 14 8.38 -0.38 1.62
CA ASN A 14 8.21 -1.20 2.81
C ASN A 14 7.49 -2.51 2.47
N LYS A 15 7.88 -3.58 3.16
CA LYS A 15 7.18 -4.86 3.18
C LYS A 15 6.80 -5.23 4.59
N GLN A 16 5.56 -5.62 4.81
CA GLN A 16 5.04 -6.05 6.11
C GLN A 16 4.27 -7.35 5.97
N ILE A 17 4.42 -8.21 6.97
CA ILE A 17 3.64 -9.44 7.12
C ILE A 17 2.86 -9.29 8.42
N ALA A 18 1.54 -9.37 8.32
CA ALA A 18 0.63 -9.19 9.43
C ALA A 18 0.12 -10.55 9.91
N TYR A 19 0.30 -10.81 11.20
CA TYR A 19 -0.28 -11.96 11.91
C TYR A 19 -1.37 -11.48 12.85
N PHE A 20 -2.36 -12.33 13.10
CA PHE A 20 -3.41 -12.09 14.10
C PHE A 20 -3.72 -13.42 14.79
N ASN A 21 -3.58 -13.46 16.13
CA ASN A 21 -3.67 -14.70 16.92
C ASN A 21 -2.80 -15.82 16.33
N ASP A 22 -1.51 -15.52 16.12
CA ASP A 22 -0.50 -16.42 15.53
C ASP A 22 -0.82 -16.98 14.14
N THR A 23 -1.87 -16.45 13.50
CA THR A 23 -2.29 -16.86 12.16
C THR A 23 -1.86 -15.81 11.14
N LEU A 24 -1.19 -16.25 10.07
CA LEU A 24 -0.85 -15.38 8.94
C LEU A 24 -2.14 -14.76 8.35
N TYR A 25 -2.18 -13.43 8.32
CA TYR A 25 -3.38 -12.69 7.97
C TYR A 25 -3.26 -11.97 6.64
N CYS A 26 -2.22 -11.16 6.47
CA CYS A 26 -1.95 -10.51 5.20
C CYS A 26 -0.46 -10.25 4.97
N GLU A 27 -0.11 -10.09 3.70
CA GLU A 27 1.13 -9.45 3.27
C GLU A 27 0.79 -8.08 2.69
N LEU A 28 1.65 -7.10 2.94
CA LEU A 28 1.56 -5.73 2.45
C LEU A 28 2.90 -5.29 1.86
N ASP A 29 2.88 -4.90 0.60
CA ASP A 29 3.98 -4.20 -0.06
C ASP A 29 3.55 -2.75 -0.34
N VAL A 30 4.41 -1.79 -0.02
CA VAL A 30 4.18 -0.36 -0.24
C VAL A 30 5.20 0.16 -1.24
N TYR A 31 4.72 0.75 -2.32
CA TYR A 31 5.52 1.37 -3.36
C TYR A 31 5.26 2.88 -3.35
N GLY A 32 6.28 3.67 -3.63
CA GLY A 32 6.15 5.13 -3.70
C GLY A 32 6.94 5.69 -4.88
N ASN A 33 6.46 6.78 -5.45
CA ASN A 33 7.14 7.50 -6.53
C ASN A 33 7.91 8.75 -6.05
N GLY A 34 7.83 9.07 -4.75
CA GLY A 34 8.52 10.21 -4.14
C GLY A 34 7.77 11.53 -4.24
N GLU A 35 6.66 11.59 -4.98
CA GLU A 35 5.77 12.74 -5.00
C GLU A 35 5.03 12.86 -3.67
N LYS A 36 4.67 14.09 -3.35
CA LYS A 36 3.92 14.42 -2.14
C LYS A 36 2.77 15.35 -2.51
N TYR A 37 1.70 15.27 -1.74
CA TYR A 37 0.54 16.14 -1.88
C TYR A 37 0.10 16.63 -0.50
N GLU A 38 -0.40 17.85 -0.44
CA GLU A 38 -0.94 18.41 0.80
C GLU A 38 -2.40 18.04 0.96
N THR A 39 -2.75 17.72 2.20
CA THR A 39 -4.12 17.59 2.68
C THR A 39 -4.31 18.52 3.86
N PRO A 40 -5.54 18.84 4.28
CA PRO A 40 -5.78 19.58 5.52
C PRO A 40 -5.07 18.97 6.75
N ASP A 41 -4.87 17.65 6.76
CA ASP A 41 -4.20 16.90 7.84
C ASP A 41 -2.67 16.86 7.71
N GLY A 42 -2.11 17.49 6.66
CA GLY A 42 -0.68 17.62 6.42
C GLY A 42 -0.19 17.00 5.11
N LEU A 43 1.14 16.92 4.99
CA LEU A 43 1.85 16.46 3.80
C LEU A 43 1.84 14.93 3.71
N ASN A 44 1.20 14.42 2.66
CA ASN A 44 1.10 12.99 2.36
C ASN A 44 2.01 12.62 1.18
N SER A 45 2.31 11.33 1.03
CA SER A 45 3.13 10.81 -0.07
C SER A 45 2.30 10.01 -1.05
N VAL A 46 2.59 10.13 -2.35
CA VAL A 46 1.95 9.31 -3.38
C VAL A 46 2.45 7.88 -3.29
N ASN A 47 1.56 6.97 -2.89
CA ASN A 47 1.89 5.59 -2.61
C ASN A 47 0.89 4.61 -3.24
N LEU A 48 1.39 3.42 -3.57
CA LEU A 48 0.59 2.25 -3.92
C LEU A 48 0.80 1.19 -2.84
N LYS A 49 -0.29 0.77 -2.19
CA LYS A 49 -0.31 -0.33 -1.23
C LYS A 49 -0.90 -1.56 -1.90
N VAL A 50 -0.12 -2.62 -2.02
CA VAL A 50 -0.56 -3.92 -2.56
C VAL A 50 -0.63 -4.90 -1.40
N MET A 51 -1.83 -5.38 -1.09
CA MET A 51 -2.05 -6.35 -0.03
C MET A 51 -2.55 -7.66 -0.58
N TYR A 52 -2.17 -8.77 0.06
CA TYR A 52 -2.80 -10.07 -0.13
C TYR A 52 -3.35 -10.58 1.20
N PHE A 53 -4.67 -10.71 1.29
CA PHE A 53 -5.36 -11.17 2.48
C PHE A 53 -5.61 -12.69 2.41
N TYR A 54 -5.06 -13.45 3.36
CA TYR A 54 -5.33 -14.89 3.50
C TYR A 54 -6.66 -15.17 4.23
N ARG A 55 -7.16 -14.15 4.93
CA ARG A 55 -8.38 -14.17 5.74
C ARG A 55 -9.19 -12.89 5.47
N PRO A 56 -10.50 -12.86 5.76
CA PRO A 56 -11.34 -11.74 5.35
C PRO A 56 -10.87 -10.41 5.92
N SER A 57 -10.57 -9.42 5.09
CA SER A 57 -9.83 -8.20 5.48
C SER A 57 -10.36 -7.45 6.72
N ARG A 58 -11.68 -7.45 6.95
CA ARG A 58 -12.37 -6.75 8.04
C ARG A 58 -12.13 -7.26 9.46
N SER A 59 -11.54 -8.43 9.66
CA SER A 59 -11.39 -9.08 10.98
C SER A 59 -9.95 -9.15 11.50
N GLY A 60 -9.03 -8.36 10.94
CA GLY A 60 -7.60 -8.44 11.26
C GLY A 60 -6.91 -7.09 11.48
N PRO A 61 -5.56 -7.06 11.48
CA PRO A 61 -4.76 -5.89 11.86
C PRO A 61 -5.01 -4.64 11.01
N TRP A 62 -5.58 -4.83 9.81
CA TRP A 62 -5.89 -3.77 8.86
C TRP A 62 -7.39 -3.53 8.66
N ALA A 63 -8.23 -4.01 9.60
CA ALA A 63 -9.68 -3.85 9.54
C ALA A 63 -10.14 -2.39 9.37
N GLY A 64 -9.38 -1.42 9.92
CA GLY A 64 -9.67 0.00 9.72
C GLY A 64 -9.51 0.49 8.28
N LEU A 65 -8.56 -0.08 7.52
CA LEU A 65 -8.37 0.24 6.09
C LEU A 65 -9.40 -0.44 5.19
N THR A 66 -9.98 -1.54 5.64
CA THR A 66 -10.90 -2.36 4.84
C THR A 66 -12.27 -2.48 5.49
N TYR A 67 -12.68 -1.51 6.30
CA TYR A 67 -13.89 -1.64 7.14
C TYR A 67 -15.17 -1.89 6.32
N SER A 68 -15.26 -1.29 5.14
CA SER A 68 -16.37 -1.48 4.19
C SER A 68 -16.19 -2.67 3.23
N ASP A 69 -15.02 -3.34 3.25
CA ASP A 69 -14.65 -4.37 2.30
C ASP A 69 -14.34 -5.71 3.01
N ASN A 70 -14.91 -6.80 2.50
CA ASN A 70 -14.66 -8.15 3.02
C ASN A 70 -13.90 -8.99 2.00
N ALA A 71 -12.68 -8.56 1.66
CA ALA A 71 -11.87 -9.19 0.63
C ALA A 71 -11.01 -10.33 1.21
N VAL A 72 -10.92 -11.42 0.45
CA VAL A 72 -9.87 -12.44 0.57
C VAL A 72 -9.14 -12.45 -0.77
N GLY A 73 -7.81 -12.44 -0.74
CA GLY A 73 -6.95 -12.26 -1.92
C GLY A 73 -6.44 -10.83 -2.08
N TRP A 74 -6.23 -10.41 -3.33
CA TRP A 74 -5.60 -9.12 -3.64
C TRP A 74 -6.48 -7.93 -3.24
N TYR A 75 -5.86 -6.96 -2.56
CA TYR A 75 -6.47 -5.69 -2.20
C TYR A 75 -5.46 -4.57 -2.44
N CYS A 76 -5.71 -3.73 -3.45
CA CYS A 76 -4.78 -2.69 -3.88
C CYS A 76 -5.37 -1.31 -3.63
N VAL A 77 -4.59 -0.43 -3.01
CA VAL A 77 -4.97 0.95 -2.69
C VAL A 77 -3.97 1.92 -3.30
N TYR A 78 -4.45 2.87 -4.10
CA TYR A 78 -3.64 3.94 -4.68
C TYR A 78 -3.94 5.26 -3.99
N GLU A 79 -2.97 5.75 -3.22
CA GLU A 79 -3.03 7.03 -2.55
C GLU A 79 -2.34 8.07 -3.44
N GLY A 80 -3.01 8.47 -4.51
CA GLY A 80 -2.49 9.40 -5.52
C GLY A 80 -2.75 10.88 -5.26
N GLY A 81 -3.38 11.22 -4.13
CA GLY A 81 -3.83 12.58 -3.84
C GLY A 81 -5.34 12.78 -3.93
N PRO A 82 -5.83 14.03 -3.75
CA PRO A 82 -7.25 14.36 -3.82
C PRO A 82 -7.85 13.94 -5.17
N GLY A 83 -8.98 13.22 -5.13
CA GLY A 83 -9.66 12.72 -6.33
C GLY A 83 -9.02 11.46 -6.95
N ALA A 84 -7.90 10.97 -6.42
CA ALA A 84 -7.35 9.68 -6.83
C ALA A 84 -8.25 8.52 -6.35
N PRO A 85 -8.40 7.45 -7.14
CA PRO A 85 -9.18 6.29 -6.72
C PRO A 85 -8.48 5.59 -5.56
N GLY A 86 -9.16 5.49 -4.41
CA GLY A 86 -8.64 4.77 -3.25
C GLY A 86 -8.38 3.30 -3.58
N ARG A 87 -9.44 2.50 -3.81
CA ARG A 87 -9.29 1.09 -4.19
C ARG A 87 -9.13 0.93 -5.71
N ILE A 88 -8.19 0.10 -6.14
CA ILE A 88 -7.94 -0.22 -7.55
C ILE A 88 -7.82 -1.73 -7.79
N SER A 89 -7.92 -2.17 -9.04
CA SER A 89 -7.70 -3.57 -9.40
C SER A 89 -6.21 -3.95 -9.34
N LYS A 90 -5.92 -5.25 -9.26
CA LYS A 90 -4.55 -5.77 -9.24
C LYS A 90 -3.81 -5.45 -10.54
N GLU A 91 -4.49 -5.52 -11.68
CA GLU A 91 -3.93 -5.21 -13.00
C GLU A 91 -3.49 -3.74 -13.08
N LYS A 92 -4.30 -2.84 -12.53
CA LYS A 92 -3.97 -1.41 -12.48
C LYS A 92 -2.80 -1.15 -11.54
N ALA A 93 -2.75 -1.83 -10.39
CA ALA A 93 -1.60 -1.77 -9.48
C ALA A 93 -0.31 -2.23 -10.17
N ASP A 94 -0.35 -3.36 -10.88
CA ASP A 94 0.81 -3.89 -11.62
C ASP A 94 1.24 -2.94 -12.75
N SER A 95 0.28 -2.31 -13.43
CA SER A 95 0.57 -1.28 -14.43
C SER A 95 1.31 -0.08 -13.82
N ILE A 96 0.94 0.36 -12.61
CA ILE A 96 1.61 1.46 -11.90
C ILE A 96 3.03 1.07 -11.50
N ILE A 97 3.23 -0.14 -10.94
CA ILE A 97 4.57 -0.62 -10.56
C ILE A 97 5.50 -0.65 -11.79
N ARG A 98 4.99 -1.15 -12.92
CA ARG A 98 5.72 -1.15 -14.20
C ARG A 98 6.03 0.27 -14.70
N LEU A 99 5.05 1.18 -14.63
CA LEU A 99 5.22 2.59 -15.01
C LEU A 99 6.32 3.26 -14.18
N TRP A 100 6.33 2.99 -12.87
CA TRP A 100 7.33 3.49 -11.93
C TRP A 100 8.69 2.80 -12.07
N ARG A 101 8.80 1.79 -12.93
CA ARG A 101 10.03 1.01 -13.19
C ARG A 101 10.64 0.44 -11.91
N ILE A 102 9.80 0.14 -10.91
CA ILE A 102 10.25 -0.49 -9.68
C ILE A 102 10.45 -1.97 -9.99
N LYS A 103 11.67 -2.45 -9.81
CA LYS A 103 11.97 -3.88 -9.90
C LYS A 103 11.43 -4.55 -8.63
N ASN A 104 10.65 -5.61 -8.82
CA ASN A 104 10.30 -6.54 -7.74
C ASN A 104 11.53 -7.30 -7.26
#